data_AF-A0A2V8V037-F1
#
_entry.id   AF-A0A2V8V037-F1
#
_cell.length_a   1.000
_cell.length_b   1.000
_cell.length_c   1.000
_cell.angle_alpha   90.00
_cell.angle_beta   90.00
_cell.angle_gamma   90.00
#
_symmetry.space_group_name_H-M   'P 1'
#
loop_
_entity.id
_entity.type
_entity.pdbx_description
1 polymer ?
#
loop_
_entity_poly.entity_id
_entity_poly.type
_entity_poly.pdbx_seq_one_letter_code
_entity_poly.pdbx_strand_id
1 'polypeptide(L)'
;MPEKSASAEIRRHIRKILMQERDPIGVSDVSEAADEYDGYIDRVHNLITRGASEHEIAAYLRSVEVAEMGMVDAKGLPLLELDKRIRAAWSLKGLSQLLS
;
A
#
# COMPACT_ATOMS: atom_id res chain seq x y z
N MET A 1 -4.39 26.13 -9.00
CA MET A 1 -3.45 25.29 -8.23
C MET A 1 -3.59 23.83 -8.67
N PRO A 2 -2.83 23.36 -9.67
CA PRO A 2 -3.04 22.04 -10.28
C PRO A 2 -2.35 20.86 -9.57
N GLU A 3 -1.29 21.07 -8.79
CA GLU A 3 -0.52 19.96 -8.19
C GLU A 3 -1.27 19.23 -7.06
N LYS A 4 -2.17 19.93 -6.36
CA LYS A 4 -2.89 19.38 -5.20
C LYS A 4 -3.92 18.31 -5.59
N SER A 5 -4.50 18.39 -6.80
CA SER A 5 -5.48 17.40 -7.29
C SER A 5 -4.82 16.12 -7.78
N ALA A 6 -3.67 16.22 -8.46
CA ALA A 6 -2.92 15.05 -8.94
C ALA A 6 -2.45 14.17 -7.76
N SER A 7 -1.86 14.77 -6.73
CA SER A 7 -1.42 14.02 -5.54
C SER A 7 -2.58 13.35 -4.79
N ALA A 8 -3.75 14.01 -4.72
CA ALA A 8 -4.96 13.41 -4.14
C ALA A 8 -5.49 12.22 -4.97
N GLU A 9 -5.40 12.31 -6.29
CA GLU A 9 -5.81 11.25 -7.20
C GLU A 9 -4.90 10.03 -7.15
N ILE A 10 -3.58 10.24 -7.01
CA ILE A 10 -2.63 9.14 -6.84
C ILE A 10 -2.87 8.43 -5.51
N ARG A 11 -3.06 9.17 -4.42
CA ARG A 11 -3.42 8.58 -3.11
C ARG A 11 -4.69 7.75 -3.18
N ARG A 12 -5.71 8.22 -3.91
CA ARG A 12 -6.95 7.47 -4.13
C ARG A 12 -6.70 6.16 -4.87
N HIS A 13 -5.84 6.15 -5.88
CA HIS A 13 -5.47 4.93 -6.61
C HIS A 13 -4.66 3.97 -5.75
N ILE A 14 -3.68 4.48 -4.99
CA ILE A 14 -2.90 3.68 -4.04
C ILE A 14 -3.84 3.00 -3.04
N ARG A 15 -4.78 3.76 -2.46
CA ARG A 15 -5.79 3.21 -1.53
C ARG A 15 -6.57 2.07 -2.17
N LYS A 16 -7.07 2.27 -3.39
CA LYS A 16 -7.84 1.26 -4.12
C LYS A 16 -7.03 -0.02 -4.35
N ILE A 17 -5.77 0.08 -4.79
CA ILE A 17 -4.89 -1.07 -5.00
C ILE A 17 -4.66 -1.82 -3.69
N LEU A 18 -4.33 -1.10 -2.62
CA LEU A 18 -4.07 -1.71 -1.31
C LEU A 18 -5.29 -2.44 -0.76
N MET A 19 -6.49 -1.85 -0.90
CA MET A 19 -7.73 -2.51 -0.52
C MET A 19 -7.99 -3.76 -1.37
N GLN A 20 -7.90 -3.67 -2.69
CA GLN A 20 -8.22 -4.80 -3.59
C GLN A 20 -7.22 -5.96 -3.48
N GLU A 21 -5.94 -5.68 -3.31
CA GLU A 21 -4.88 -6.69 -3.47
C GLU A 21 -4.33 -7.21 -2.15
N ARG A 22 -4.35 -6.40 -1.09
CA ARG A 22 -3.85 -6.85 0.21
C ARG A 22 -4.93 -7.43 1.10
N ASP A 23 -6.19 -7.00 1.04
CA ASP A 23 -7.25 -7.22 2.06
C ASP A 23 -6.95 -8.38 3.05
N PRO A 24 -6.17 -8.11 4.12
CA PRO A 24 -5.72 -9.16 5.04
C PRO A 24 -6.82 -9.57 6.02
N ILE A 25 -7.80 -8.70 6.24
CA ILE A 25 -8.75 -8.73 7.35
C ILE A 25 -10.22 -8.56 6.90
N GLY A 26 -10.47 -8.43 5.60
CA GLY A 26 -11.83 -8.32 5.04
C GLY A 26 -12.47 -6.95 5.26
N VAL A 27 -11.67 -5.91 5.49
CA VAL A 27 -12.16 -4.56 5.85
C VAL A 27 -12.41 -3.66 4.64
N SER A 28 -12.29 -4.20 3.42
CA SER A 28 -12.55 -3.43 2.18
C SER A 28 -13.95 -2.80 2.13
N ASP A 29 -14.91 -3.35 2.87
CA ASP A 29 -16.29 -2.84 2.98
C ASP A 29 -16.49 -1.88 4.18
N VAL A 30 -15.49 -1.69 5.04
CA VAL A 30 -15.57 -0.83 6.23
C VAL A 30 -14.99 0.54 5.90
N SER A 31 -15.86 1.50 5.60
CA SER A 31 -15.45 2.87 5.27
C SER A 31 -14.75 3.58 6.43
N GLU A 32 -15.06 3.22 7.68
CA GLU A 32 -14.40 3.77 8.88
C GLU A 32 -12.96 3.30 9.09
N ALA A 33 -12.47 2.27 8.40
CA ALA A 33 -11.08 1.84 8.49
C ALA A 33 -10.17 2.56 7.47
N ALA A 34 -10.73 3.42 6.63
CA ALA A 34 -10.01 4.03 5.51
C ALA A 34 -8.97 5.09 5.94
N ASP A 35 -9.12 5.67 7.13
CA ASP A 35 -8.18 6.60 7.75
C ASP A 35 -6.93 5.88 8.31
N GLU A 36 -7.06 4.61 8.72
CA GLU A 36 -5.92 3.76 9.11
C GLU A 36 -4.94 3.53 7.94
N TYR A 37 -5.43 3.58 6.70
CA TYR A 37 -4.58 3.50 5.51
C TYR A 37 -3.82 4.80 5.24
N ASP A 38 -4.34 5.96 5.66
CA ASP A 38 -3.75 7.27 5.33
C ASP A 38 -2.36 7.45 5.95
N GLY A 39 -2.09 6.83 7.10
CA GLY A 39 -0.80 6.88 7.78
C GLY A 39 0.37 6.37 6.94
N TYR A 40 0.15 5.35 6.09
CA TYR A 40 1.20 4.79 5.24
C TYR A 40 1.00 5.02 3.73
N ILE A 41 -0.18 5.47 3.28
CA ILE A 41 -0.39 5.87 1.87
C ILE A 41 0.59 6.96 1.44
N ASP A 42 0.86 7.96 2.28
CA ASP A 42 1.80 9.03 1.94
C ASP A 42 3.24 8.50 1.76
N ARG A 43 3.62 7.49 2.55
CA ARG A 43 4.92 6.84 2.42
C ARG A 43 5.01 5.95 1.18
N VAL A 44 3.94 5.23 0.85
CA VAL A 44 3.83 4.48 -0.43
C VAL A 44 3.93 5.45 -1.61
N HIS A 45 3.21 6.57 -1.56
CA HIS A 45 3.28 7.62 -2.58
C HIS A 45 4.72 8.13 -2.75
N ASN A 46 5.41 8.43 -1.64
CA ASN A 46 6.81 8.82 -1.68
C ASN A 46 7.69 7.77 -2.37
N LEU A 47 7.56 6.49 -2.00
CA LEU A 47 8.31 5.38 -2.61
C LEU A 47 8.07 5.27 -4.12
N ILE A 48 6.83 5.44 -4.56
CA ILE A 48 6.47 5.45 -5.99
C ILE A 48 7.16 6.63 -6.68
N THR A 49 7.02 7.85 -6.16
CA THR A 49 7.55 9.07 -6.79
C THR A 49 9.08 9.11 -6.89
N ARG A 50 9.80 8.41 -6.01
CA ARG A 50 11.26 8.27 -6.07
C ARG A 50 11.75 7.13 -6.96
N GLY A 51 10.84 6.39 -7.61
CA GLY A 51 11.18 5.24 -8.44
C GLY A 51 11.68 4.03 -7.65
N ALA A 52 11.15 3.79 -6.45
CA ALA A 52 11.48 2.59 -5.68
C ALA A 52 11.14 1.31 -6.46
N SER A 53 11.95 0.28 -6.26
CA SER A 53 11.71 -1.05 -6.81
C SER A 53 10.47 -1.70 -6.18
N GLU A 54 9.89 -2.68 -6.88
CA GLU A 54 8.80 -3.51 -6.34
C GLU A 54 9.23 -4.25 -5.07
N HIS A 55 10.51 -4.59 -4.94
CA HIS A 55 11.09 -5.20 -3.75
C HIS A 55 11.09 -4.23 -2.55
N GLU A 56 11.48 -2.97 -2.76
CA GLU A 56 11.43 -1.93 -1.72
C GLU A 56 9.99 -1.64 -1.29
N ILE A 57 9.05 -1.58 -2.25
CA ILE A 57 7.63 -1.38 -1.96
C ILE A 57 7.07 -2.58 -1.17
N ALA A 58 7.34 -3.82 -1.59
CA ALA A 58 6.89 -5.01 -0.89
C ALA A 58 7.49 -5.14 0.52
N ALA A 59 8.76 -4.75 0.70
CA ALA A 59 9.41 -4.73 2.01
C ALA A 59 8.77 -3.69 2.94
N TYR A 60 8.44 -2.51 2.43
CA TYR A 60 7.70 -1.50 3.20
C TYR A 60 6.30 -1.98 3.59
N LEU A 61 5.56 -2.59 2.66
CA LEU A 61 4.23 -3.14 2.97
C LEU A 61 4.31 -4.22 4.06
N ARG A 62 5.36 -5.06 4.03
CA ARG A 62 5.61 -6.03 5.10
C ARG A 62 5.91 -5.36 6.44
N SER A 63 6.65 -4.25 6.47
CA SER A 63 6.93 -3.55 7.73
C SER A 63 5.67 -2.94 8.32
N VAL A 64 4.77 -2.38 7.50
CA VAL A 64 3.47 -1.89 7.97
C VAL A 64 2.67 -3.02 8.62
N GLU A 65 2.61 -4.20 7.97
CA GLU A 65 1.90 -5.37 8.51
C GLU A 65 2.41 -5.79 9.89
N VAL A 66 3.73 -5.89 10.04
CA VAL A 66 4.34 -6.46 11.24
C VAL A 66 4.49 -5.41 12.35
N ALA A 67 5.00 -4.23 12.01
CA ALA A 67 5.41 -3.23 12.99
C ALA A 67 4.31 -2.22 13.33
N GLU A 68 3.47 -1.87 12.36
CA GLU A 68 2.38 -0.90 12.59
C GLU A 68 1.07 -1.59 12.95
N MET A 69 0.73 -2.68 12.24
CA MET A 69 -0.54 -3.40 12.45
C MET A 69 -0.44 -4.62 13.35
N GLY A 70 0.77 -5.10 13.66
CA GLY A 70 0.96 -6.30 14.49
C GLY A 70 0.39 -7.60 13.88
N MET A 71 0.18 -7.64 12.57
CA MET A 71 -0.41 -8.78 11.85
C MET A 71 0.62 -9.89 11.63
N VAL A 72 0.94 -10.59 12.70
CA VAL A 72 1.83 -11.75 12.70
C VAL A 72 1.16 -13.00 13.28
N ASP A 73 1.62 -14.18 12.85
CA ASP A 73 1.22 -15.46 13.43
C ASP A 73 1.88 -15.67 14.81
N ALA A 74 1.59 -16.82 15.43
CA ALA A 74 2.17 -17.20 16.73
C ALA A 74 3.72 -17.30 16.71
N LYS A 75 4.35 -17.32 15.54
CA LYS A 75 5.80 -17.39 15.34
C LYS A 75 6.41 -16.04 14.97
N GLY A 76 5.61 -14.96 14.91
CA GLY A 76 6.07 -13.65 14.50
C GLY A 76 6.25 -13.49 12.99
N LEU A 77 5.71 -14.39 12.17
CA LEU A 77 5.74 -14.29 10.72
C LEU A 77 4.54 -13.47 10.22
N PRO A 78 4.70 -12.64 9.17
CA PRO A 78 3.59 -11.86 8.63
C PRO A 78 2.40 -12.75 8.24
N LEU A 79 1.19 -12.37 8.65
CA LEU A 79 -0.03 -13.10 8.30
C LEU A 79 -0.37 -13.04 6.81
N LEU A 80 0.07 -11.98 6.12
CA LEU A 80 -0.19 -11.87 4.70
C LEU A 80 0.82 -12.69 3.89
N GLU A 81 0.32 -13.38 2.86
CA GLU A 81 1.14 -14.13 1.91
C GLU A 81 2.07 -13.22 1.10
N LEU A 82 3.27 -13.72 0.77
CA LEU A 82 4.25 -12.98 -0.02
C LEU A 82 3.70 -12.59 -1.40
N ASP A 83 2.95 -13.48 -2.05
CA ASP A 83 2.38 -13.22 -3.38
C ASP A 83 1.42 -12.03 -3.39
N LYS A 84 0.67 -11.81 -2.31
CA LYS A 84 -0.22 -10.65 -2.18
C LYS A 84 0.58 -9.35 -2.10
N ARG A 85 1.69 -9.34 -1.34
CA ARG A 85 2.60 -8.18 -1.27
C ARG A 85 3.26 -7.89 -2.61
N ILE A 86 3.71 -8.93 -3.31
CA ILE A 86 4.34 -8.79 -4.63
C ILE A 86 3.32 -8.23 -5.62
N ARG A 87 2.11 -8.78 -5.72
CA ARG A 87 1.07 -8.24 -6.60
C ARG A 87 0.81 -6.75 -6.34
N ALA A 88 0.60 -6.38 -5.07
CA ALA A 88 0.38 -4.99 -4.69
C ALA A 88 1.56 -4.09 -5.09
N ALA A 89 2.78 -4.53 -4.87
CA ALA A 89 3.98 -3.78 -5.25
C ALA A 89 4.09 -3.58 -6.78
N TRP A 90 3.71 -4.58 -7.57
CA TRP A 90 3.70 -4.47 -9.03
C TRP A 90 2.65 -3.48 -9.52
N SER A 91 1.42 -3.54 -8.99
CA SER A 91 0.35 -2.61 -9.33
C SER A 91 0.68 -1.17 -8.92
N LEU A 92 1.28 -0.98 -7.74
CA LEU A 92 1.75 0.32 -7.26
C LEU A 92 2.88 0.89 -8.13
N LYS A 93 3.83 0.06 -8.56
CA LYS A 93 4.89 0.47 -9.49
C LYS A 93 4.31 0.88 -10.85
N GLY A 94 3.29 0.17 -11.33
CA GLY A 94 2.58 0.50 -12.57
C GLY A 94 1.93 1.88 -12.55
N LEU A 95 1.46 2.37 -11.38
CA LEU A 95 0.94 3.73 -11.25
C LEU A 95 1.98 4.81 -11.61
N SER A 96 3.26 4.62 -11.25
CA SER A 96 4.32 5.58 -11.60
C SER A 96 4.47 5.74 -13.10
N GLN A 97 4.26 4.66 -13.86
CA GLN A 97 4.51 4.62 -15.30
C GLN A 97 3.35 5.21 -16.11
N LEU A 98 2.16 5.32 -15.52
CA LEU A 98 0.96 5.91 -16.13
C LEU A 98 0.85 7.44 -15.92
N LEU A 99 1.67 7.99 -15.02
CA LEU A 99 1.65 9.40 -14.62
C LEU A 99 2.87 10.18 -15.13
N SER A 100 3.78 9.50 -15.85
CA SER A 100 4.95 10.06 -16.52
C SER A 100 4.63 10.38 -17.99
#